data_AF-A0A564SYQ9-F1
#
_entry.id   AF-A0A564SYQ9-F1
#
_cell.length_a   1.000
_cell.length_b   1.000
_cell.length_c   1.000
_cell.angle_alpha   90.00
_cell.angle_beta   90.00
_cell.angle_gamma   90.00
#
_symmetry.space_group_name_H-M   'P 1'
#
loop_
_entity.id
_entity.type
_entity.pdbx_description
1 polymer ?
#
loop_
_entity_poly.entity_id
_entity_poly.type
_entity_poly.pdbx_seq_one_letter_code
_entity_poly.pdbx_strand_id
1 'polypeptide(L)'
;MVEVWTAYSISQIKASKSKKQGLTPWYERNLKNIMMNMQNMMKQAQKLQKQMEKSQAELAATTFTGKSAQDLVVAELTGDKKVVNITFADAVVDPDDVETLQDMTVQALNDALGQIDDATKKSMGAFAGKLPF
;
A
#
# COMPACT_ATOMS: atom_id res chain seq x y z
N MET A 1 -10.67 30.01 -66.30
CA MET A 1 -11.17 28.74 -65.73
C MET A 1 -10.32 28.18 -64.57
N VAL A 2 -9.08 28.67 -64.34
CA VAL A 2 -8.20 28.18 -63.24
C VAL A 2 -8.48 28.85 -61.89
N GLU A 3 -9.09 30.04 -61.87
CA GLU A 3 -9.32 30.82 -60.64
C GLU A 3 -10.47 30.31 -59.76
N VAL A 4 -11.38 29.49 -60.30
CA VAL A 4 -12.53 28.96 -59.53
C VAL A 4 -12.13 27.73 -58.70
N TRP A 5 -11.13 26.96 -59.15
CA TRP A 5 -10.61 25.78 -58.44
C TRP A 5 -9.66 26.13 -57.27
N THR A 6 -8.96 27.26 -57.34
CA THR A 6 -8.12 27.75 -56.23
C THR A 6 -8.94 28.36 -55.09
N ALA A 7 -10.07 29.02 -55.40
CA ALA A 7 -10.96 29.58 -54.39
C ALA A 7 -11.69 28.51 -53.56
N TYR A 8 -12.12 27.40 -54.20
CA TYR A 8 -12.83 26.32 -53.52
C TYR A 8 -11.94 25.56 -52.52
N SER A 9 -10.67 25.34 -52.86
CA SER A 9 -9.70 24.66 -51.98
C SER A 9 -9.29 25.52 -50.78
N ILE A 10 -9.10 26.83 -50.95
CA ILE A 10 -8.80 27.76 -49.85
C ILE A 10 -10.00 27.92 -48.91
N SER A 11 -11.23 27.89 -49.44
CA SER A 11 -12.48 27.91 -48.65
C SER A 11 -12.62 26.66 -47.77
N GLN A 12 -12.33 25.47 -48.29
CA GLN A 12 -12.35 24.21 -47.54
C GLN A 12 -11.24 24.15 -46.46
N ILE A 13 -10.07 24.75 -46.71
CA ILE A 13 -8.97 24.84 -45.74
C ILE A 13 -9.28 25.87 -44.62
N LYS A 14 -9.94 26.99 -44.93
CA LYS A 14 -10.40 27.94 -43.90
C LYS A 14 -11.56 27.37 -43.07
N ALA A 15 -12.48 26.62 -43.69
CA ALA A 15 -13.56 25.94 -42.98
C ALA A 15 -13.05 24.82 -42.04
N SER A 16 -12.00 24.10 -42.42
CA SER A 16 -11.40 23.07 -41.56
C SER A 16 -10.57 23.63 -40.40
N LYS A 17 -9.89 24.77 -40.58
CA LYS A 17 -9.21 25.50 -39.48
C LYS A 17 -10.19 26.19 -38.52
N SER A 18 -11.35 26.65 -39.00
CA SER A 18 -12.41 27.24 -38.16
C SER A 18 -13.13 26.19 -37.30
N LYS A 19 -13.26 24.93 -37.78
CA LYS A 19 -13.84 23.83 -36.97
C LYS A 19 -12.96 23.35 -35.82
N LYS A 20 -11.68 23.76 -35.76
CA LYS A 20 -10.80 23.53 -34.61
C LYS A 20 -10.82 24.67 -33.58
N GLN A 21 -11.39 25.83 -33.94
CA GLN A 21 -11.67 26.94 -33.03
C GLN A 21 -13.10 26.80 -32.49
N GLY A 22 -13.33 25.76 -31.71
CA GLY A 22 -14.67 25.41 -31.28
C GLY A 22 -14.73 24.34 -30.20
N LEU A 23 -13.64 24.13 -29.46
CA LEU A 23 -13.76 23.51 -28.15
C LEU A 23 -14.46 24.56 -27.28
N THR A 24 -15.74 24.36 -27.00
CA THR A 24 -16.58 25.34 -26.31
C THR A 24 -15.93 25.76 -24.98
N PRO A 25 -16.20 26.97 -24.45
CA PRO A 25 -15.68 27.40 -23.15
C PRO A 25 -15.96 26.40 -22.02
N TRP A 26 -17.02 25.61 -22.17
CA TRP A 26 -17.39 24.53 -21.26
C TRP A 26 -16.46 23.30 -21.38
N TYR A 27 -16.01 22.92 -22.58
CA TYR A 27 -15.13 21.77 -22.79
C TYR A 27 -13.70 22.04 -22.31
N GLU A 28 -13.13 23.21 -22.60
CA GLU A 28 -11.80 23.60 -22.08
C GLU A 28 -11.79 23.73 -20.56
N ARG A 29 -12.86 24.30 -19.99
CA ARG A 29 -13.05 24.37 -18.53
C ARG A 29 -13.19 22.98 -17.91
N ASN A 30 -13.94 22.09 -18.55
CA ASN A 30 -14.10 20.72 -18.08
C ASN A 30 -12.77 19.94 -18.16
N LEU A 31 -12.03 20.05 -19.27
CA LEU A 31 -10.70 19.45 -19.40
C LEU A 31 -9.70 19.98 -18.37
N LYS A 32 -9.70 21.30 -18.11
CA LYS A 32 -8.87 21.91 -17.08
C LYS A 32 -9.23 21.42 -15.68
N ASN A 33 -10.52 21.28 -15.39
CA ASN A 33 -11.01 20.73 -14.13
C ASN A 33 -10.63 19.24 -13.97
N ILE A 34 -10.76 18.44 -15.04
CA ILE A 34 -10.35 17.03 -15.05
C ILE A 34 -8.84 16.92 -14.85
N MET A 35 -8.03 17.73 -15.55
CA MET A 35 -6.57 17.73 -15.37
C MET A 35 -6.16 18.15 -13.96
N MET A 36 -6.79 19.18 -13.39
CA MET A 36 -6.52 19.61 -12.01
C MET A 36 -6.93 18.53 -10.99
N ASN A 37 -8.07 17.87 -11.21
CA ASN A 37 -8.53 16.75 -10.38
C ASN A 37 -7.58 15.54 -10.50
N MET A 38 -7.16 15.18 -11.72
CA MET A 38 -6.17 14.13 -11.98
C MET A 38 -4.82 14.44 -11.35
N GLN A 39 -4.37 15.69 -11.37
CA GLN A 39 -3.12 16.08 -10.73
C GLN A 39 -3.21 15.96 -9.20
N ASN A 40 -4.35 16.33 -8.61
CA ASN A 40 -4.59 16.14 -7.18
C ASN A 40 -4.68 14.66 -6.80
N MET A 41 -5.35 13.85 -7.62
CA MET A 41 -5.42 12.39 -7.46
C MET A 41 -4.03 11.75 -7.55
N MET A 42 -3.21 12.13 -8.55
CA MET A 42 -1.85 11.62 -8.72
C MET A 42 -0.97 11.97 -7.52
N LYS A 43 -1.07 13.20 -6.98
CA LYS A 43 -0.34 13.60 -5.76
C LYS A 43 -0.78 12.78 -4.54
N GLN A 44 -2.08 12.53 -4.39
CA GLN A 44 -2.61 11.69 -3.31
C GLN A 44 -2.15 10.23 -3.46
N ALA A 45 -2.19 9.68 -4.68
CA ALA A 45 -1.70 8.34 -4.99
C ALA A 45 -0.20 8.20 -4.72
N GLN A 46 0.62 9.18 -5.13
CA GLN A 46 2.06 9.20 -4.82
C GLN A 46 2.33 9.25 -3.31
N LYS A 47 1.55 10.05 -2.57
CA LYS A 47 1.67 10.11 -1.10
C LYS A 47 1.28 8.77 -0.47
N LEU A 48 0.19 8.16 -0.94
CA LEU A 48 -0.25 6.85 -0.48
C LEU A 48 0.80 5.77 -0.77
N GLN A 49 1.35 5.75 -1.98
CA GLN A 49 2.40 4.81 -2.37
C GLN A 49 3.61 4.90 -1.42
N LYS A 50 4.13 6.11 -1.17
CA LYS A 50 5.24 6.33 -0.23
C LYS A 50 4.88 5.93 1.20
N GLN A 51 3.66 6.23 1.65
CA GLN A 51 3.21 5.84 2.98
C GLN A 51 3.09 4.32 3.11
N MET A 52 2.62 3.64 2.08
CA MET A 52 2.51 2.18 2.06
C MET A 52 3.90 1.52 2.09
N GLU A 53 4.85 1.99 1.26
CA GLU A 53 6.24 1.52 1.27
C GLU A 53 6.89 1.72 2.64
N LYS A 54 6.73 2.92 3.22
CA LYS A 54 7.25 3.23 4.55
C LYS A 54 6.63 2.34 5.63
N SER A 55 5.32 2.17 5.65
CA SER A 55 4.65 1.34 6.65
C SER A 55 4.96 -0.15 6.50
N GLN A 56 5.18 -0.65 5.28
CA GLN A 56 5.69 -2.01 5.08
C GLN A 56 7.10 -2.18 5.65
N ALA A 57 8.00 -1.21 5.39
CA ALA A 57 9.35 -1.24 5.94
C ALA A 57 9.38 -1.14 7.47
N GLU A 58 8.55 -0.27 8.05
CA GLU A 58 8.41 -0.13 9.51
C GLU A 58 7.86 -1.40 10.15
N LEU A 59 6.83 -2.03 9.57
CA LEU A 59 6.31 -3.31 10.03
C LEU A 59 7.40 -4.39 10.01
N ALA A 60 8.12 -4.52 8.90
CA ALA A 60 9.19 -5.51 8.75
C ALA A 60 10.31 -5.32 9.79
N ALA A 61 10.65 -4.07 10.13
CA ALA A 61 11.66 -3.75 11.13
C ALA A 61 11.16 -3.81 12.58
N THR A 62 9.84 -3.89 12.80
CA THR A 62 9.26 -3.99 14.15
C THR A 62 9.48 -5.39 14.70
N THR A 63 9.89 -5.47 15.96
CA THR A 63 10.00 -6.72 16.72
C THR A 63 8.71 -6.96 17.50
N PHE A 64 8.22 -8.18 17.44
CA PHE A 64 7.05 -8.70 18.13
C PHE A 64 7.51 -9.79 19.10
N THR A 65 6.98 -9.74 20.32
CA THR A 65 7.34 -10.66 21.38
C THR A 65 6.13 -11.52 21.71
N GLY A 66 6.20 -12.79 21.30
CA GLY A 66 5.21 -13.79 21.66
C GLY A 66 5.63 -14.56 22.90
N LYS A 67 4.64 -14.99 23.67
CA LYS A 67 4.89 -15.68 24.95
C LYS A 67 4.06 -16.94 25.08
N SER A 68 4.61 -17.94 25.75
CA SER A 68 3.89 -19.13 26.16
C SER A 68 3.08 -18.90 27.42
N ALA A 69 2.39 -19.94 27.90
CA ALA A 69 1.81 -19.94 29.23
C ALA A 69 2.82 -19.49 30.30
N GLN A 70 2.39 -18.56 31.16
CA GLN A 70 3.16 -18.03 32.30
C GLN A 70 4.52 -17.39 31.95
N ASP A 71 4.70 -16.93 30.70
CA ASP A 71 5.92 -16.27 30.24
C ASP A 71 7.20 -17.13 30.38
N LEU A 72 7.08 -18.46 30.48
CA LEU A 72 8.23 -19.36 30.63
C LEU A 72 9.05 -19.50 29.34
N VAL A 73 8.41 -19.34 28.17
CA VAL A 73 9.06 -19.27 26.87
C VAL A 73 8.67 -17.96 26.19
N VAL A 74 9.67 -17.22 25.73
CA VAL A 74 9.50 -15.94 25.04
C VAL A 74 10.18 -16.01 23.69
N ALA A 75 9.43 -15.77 22.62
CA ALA A 75 9.93 -15.74 21.26
C ALA A 75 9.85 -14.32 20.69
N GLU A 76 10.97 -13.83 20.17
CA GLU A 76 11.04 -12.53 19.48
C GLU A 76 11.13 -12.76 17.98
N LEU A 77 10.18 -12.18 17.25
CA LEU A 77 10.12 -12.25 15.80
C LEU A 77 10.08 -10.84 15.20
N THR A 78 10.67 -10.65 14.02
CA THR A 78 10.47 -9.45 13.22
C THR A 78 9.15 -9.53 12.44
N GLY A 79 8.61 -8.38 12.02
CA GLY A 79 7.38 -8.34 11.23
C GLY A 79 7.47 -8.97 9.84
N ASP A 80 8.67 -9.32 9.36
CA ASP A 80 8.88 -10.19 8.19
C ASP A 80 8.85 -11.70 8.53
N LYS A 81 8.36 -12.06 9.72
CA LYS A 81 8.20 -13.42 10.25
C LYS A 81 9.51 -14.19 10.40
N LYS A 82 10.62 -13.49 10.72
CA LYS A 82 11.87 -14.14 11.11
C LYS A 82 12.00 -14.21 12.62
N VAL A 83 12.45 -15.35 13.13
CA VAL A 83 12.79 -15.51 14.54
C VAL A 83 14.15 -14.84 14.80
N VAL A 84 14.17 -13.92 15.76
CA VAL A 84 15.37 -13.20 16.20
C VAL A 84 15.96 -13.86 17.43
N ASN A 85 15.12 -14.19 18.41
CA ASN A 85 15.55 -14.74 19.68
C ASN A 85 14.47 -15.64 20.28
N ILE A 86 14.89 -16.64 21.06
CA ILE A 86 14.01 -17.43 21.92
C ILE A 86 14.68 -17.56 23.27
N THR A 87 13.95 -17.17 24.32
CA THR A 87 14.41 -17.24 25.71
C THR A 87 13.57 -18.23 26.47
N PHE A 88 14.24 -19.08 27.25
CA PHE A 88 13.63 -20.09 28.12
C PHE A 88 13.93 -19.77 29.57
N ALA A 89 12.92 -19.83 30.43
CA ALA A 89 13.11 -19.75 31.88
C ALA A 89 13.65 -21.09 32.40
N ASP A 90 14.53 -21.06 33.40
CA ASP A 90 15.13 -22.27 34.00
C ASP A 90 14.08 -23.31 34.43
N ALA A 91 12.89 -22.85 34.84
CA ALA A 91 11.78 -23.71 35.26
C ALA A 91 11.20 -24.61 34.17
N VAL A 92 11.45 -24.34 32.88
CA VAL A 92 10.95 -25.14 31.75
C VAL A 92 12.06 -25.95 31.07
N VAL A 93 13.33 -25.78 31.48
CA VAL A 93 14.48 -26.48 30.91
C VAL A 93 14.74 -27.75 31.72
N ASP A 94 13.88 -28.75 31.51
CA ASP A 94 13.99 -30.08 32.12
C ASP A 94 14.29 -31.14 31.05
N PRO A 95 15.43 -31.87 31.11
CA PRO A 95 15.74 -32.93 30.17
C PRO A 95 14.76 -34.13 30.24
N ASP A 96 14.03 -34.30 31.34
CA ASP A 96 13.03 -35.36 31.50
C ASP A 96 11.65 -34.94 30.96
N ASP A 97 11.43 -33.64 30.67
CA ASP A 97 10.16 -33.07 30.17
C ASP A 97 10.36 -32.14 28.95
N VAL A 98 11.00 -32.68 27.91
CA VAL A 98 11.22 -31.96 26.64
C VAL A 98 9.93 -31.71 25.87
N GLU A 99 8.91 -32.56 26.04
CA GLU A 99 7.61 -32.43 25.37
C GLU A 99 6.92 -31.12 25.76
N THR A 100 6.86 -30.81 27.05
CA THR A 100 6.29 -29.54 27.54
C THR A 100 7.07 -28.33 27.00
N LEU A 101 8.40 -28.39 26.99
CA LEU A 101 9.23 -27.32 26.42
C LEU A 101 8.92 -27.07 24.94
N GLN A 102 8.74 -28.12 24.15
CA GLN A 102 8.39 -28.03 22.74
C GLN A 102 7.01 -27.38 22.53
N ASP A 103 6.00 -27.84 23.27
CA ASP A 103 4.64 -27.30 23.18
C ASP A 103 4.59 -25.82 23.53
N MET A 104 5.29 -25.42 24.58
CA MET A 104 5.37 -24.02 25.00
C MET A 104 6.12 -23.15 23.98
N THR A 105 7.15 -23.70 23.34
CA THR A 105 7.86 -23.03 22.23
C THR A 105 6.94 -22.78 21.05
N VAL A 106 6.16 -23.79 20.66
CA VAL A 106 5.15 -23.66 19.59
C VAL A 106 4.11 -22.61 19.95
N GLN A 107 3.66 -22.57 21.20
CA GLN A 107 2.72 -21.57 21.67
C GLN A 107 3.28 -20.14 21.55
N ALA A 108 4.50 -19.90 22.04
CA ALA A 108 5.13 -18.59 21.99
C ALA A 108 5.36 -18.08 20.55
N LEU A 109 5.78 -18.98 19.65
CA LEU A 109 5.96 -18.65 18.24
C LEU A 109 4.63 -18.31 17.55
N ASN A 110 3.59 -19.11 17.79
CA ASN A 110 2.26 -18.87 17.22
C ASN A 110 1.64 -17.57 17.74
N ASP A 111 1.85 -17.24 19.02
CA ASP A 111 1.43 -15.96 19.59
C ASP A 111 2.13 -14.79 18.90
N ALA A 112 3.45 -14.83 18.73
CA ALA A 112 4.19 -13.79 17.99
C ALA A 112 3.70 -13.65 16.54
N LEU A 113 3.48 -14.76 15.83
CA LEU A 113 2.97 -14.76 14.47
C LEU A 113 1.56 -14.16 14.39
N GLY A 114 0.69 -14.45 15.36
CA GLY A 114 -0.64 -13.85 15.48
C GLY A 114 -0.56 -12.33 15.65
N GLN A 115 0.33 -11.84 16.52
CA GLN A 115 0.57 -10.40 16.69
C GLN A 115 1.06 -9.72 15.40
N ILE A 116 1.96 -10.37 14.65
CA ILE A 116 2.45 -9.88 13.34
C ILE A 116 1.29 -9.78 12.34
N ASP A 117 0.45 -10.81 12.25
CA ASP A 117 -0.68 -10.85 11.33
C ASP A 117 -1.70 -9.74 11.66
N ASP A 118 -1.97 -9.51 12.95
CA ASP A 118 -2.89 -8.45 13.39
C ASP A 118 -2.32 -7.05 13.16
N ALA A 119 -1.02 -6.84 13.40
CA ALA A 119 -0.35 -5.60 13.06
C ALA A 119 -0.35 -5.33 11.55
N THR A 120 -0.15 -6.37 10.74
CA THR A 120 -0.20 -6.30 9.28
C THR A 120 -1.60 -5.93 8.80
N LYS A 121 -2.64 -6.61 9.31
CA LYS A 121 -4.05 -6.29 9.00
C LYS A 121 -4.41 -4.87 9.40
N LYS A 122 -3.97 -4.41 10.58
CA LYS A 122 -4.23 -3.04 11.06
C LYS A 122 -3.57 -1.98 10.18
N SER A 123 -2.33 -2.21 9.77
CA SER A 123 -1.63 -1.34 8.83
C SER A 123 -2.36 -1.28 7.49
N MET A 124 -2.71 -2.41 6.89
CA MET A 124 -3.44 -2.46 5.61
C MET A 124 -4.86 -1.87 5.71
N GLY A 125 -5.57 -2.11 6.81
CA GLY A 125 -6.89 -1.53 7.07
C GLY A 125 -6.87 0.00 7.20
N ALA A 126 -5.80 0.56 7.78
CA ALA A 126 -5.61 2.01 7.86
C ALA A 126 -5.43 2.66 6.47
N PHE A 127 -4.92 1.91 5.48
CA PHE A 127 -4.83 2.36 4.09
C PHE A 127 -6.14 2.16 3.33
N ALA A 128 -6.83 1.03 3.54
CA ALA A 128 -8.11 0.72 2.90
C ALA A 128 -9.19 1.76 3.23
N GLY A 129 -9.25 2.25 4.47
CA GLY A 129 -10.20 3.30 4.88
C GLY A 129 -9.90 4.71 4.33
N LYS A 130 -8.76 4.93 3.68
CA LYS A 130 -8.35 6.23 3.11
C LYS A 130 -8.42 6.27 1.59
N LEU A 131 -8.77 5.16 0.95
CA LEU A 131 -8.96 5.11 -0.49
C LEU A 131 -10.38 5.60 -0.80
N PRO A 132 -10.55 6.71 -1.53
CA PRO A 132 -11.84 7.12 -2.04
C PRO A 132 -12.18 6.20 -3.21
N PHE A 133 -12.86 5.10 -2.91
CA PHE A 133 -13.66 4.38 -3.90
C PHE A 133 -15.08 4.91 -3.83
#